data_AF-A0AAV9NAL8-F1
#
_entry.id   AF-A0AAV9NAL8-F1
#
_cell.length_a   1.000
_cell.length_b   1.000
_cell.length_c   1.000
_cell.angle_alpha   90.00
_cell.angle_beta   90.00
_cell.angle_gamma   90.00
#
_symmetry.space_group_name_H-M   'P 1'
#
loop_
_entity.id
_entity.type
_entity.pdbx_description
1 polymer ?
#
loop_
_entity_poly.entity_id
_entity_poly.type
_entity_poly.pdbx_seq_one_letter_code
_entity_poly.pdbx_strand_id
1 'polypeptide(L)'
;MVYTITVPEGYGYVVLIALGLTPILSFAQGILVSTFRKPAGVAYPNAYATPQQMKALPVAYRFNCAQRAHANLLENMPQSMLCMLFCGLFHPRATLWLGGIWLLGRILYAYGYVYGSGQDEQGKGKGRTIGGAFWIGQFALIGLSIYVAMGLL
;
A
#
# COMPACT_ATOMS: atom_id res chain seq x y z
N MET A 1 27.66 -18.97 -21.27
CA MET A 1 27.07 -17.78 -21.91
C MET A 1 26.85 -16.73 -20.84
N VAL A 2 27.28 -15.49 -21.07
CA VAL A 2 27.02 -14.35 -20.19
C VAL A 2 25.93 -13.53 -20.86
N TYR A 3 24.83 -13.28 -20.15
CA TYR A 3 23.76 -12.39 -20.61
C TYR A 3 23.90 -11.05 -19.90
N THR A 4 24.05 -9.97 -20.67
CA THR A 4 24.12 -8.61 -20.14
C THR A 4 22.79 -7.93 -20.39
N ILE A 5 22.12 -7.49 -19.33
CA ILE A 5 20.88 -6.70 -19.41
C ILE A 5 21.24 -5.24 -19.19
N THR A 6 21.09 -4.41 -20.21
CA THR A 6 21.26 -2.96 -20.12
C THR A 6 19.93 -2.32 -19.75
N VAL A 7 19.90 -1.55 -18.66
CA VAL A 7 18.70 -0.83 -18.19
C VAL A 7 18.88 0.68 -18.28
N PRO A 8 17.79 1.47 -18.41
CA PRO A 8 17.89 2.93 -18.42
C PRO A 8 18.51 3.50 -17.15
N GLU A 9 19.17 4.64 -17.27
CA GLU A 9 19.65 5.39 -16.13
C GLU A 9 18.49 5.73 -15.17
N GLY A 10 18.69 5.47 -13.88
CA GLY A 10 17.67 5.71 -12.84
C GLY A 10 16.64 4.59 -12.67
N TYR A 11 16.63 3.56 -13.52
CA TYR A 11 15.74 2.40 -13.34
C TYR A 11 15.94 1.69 -11.98
N GLY A 12 17.18 1.68 -11.46
CA GLY A 12 17.49 1.13 -10.14
C GLY A 12 16.68 1.76 -9.00
N TYR A 13 16.34 3.05 -9.08
CA TYR A 13 15.49 3.69 -8.08
C TYR A 13 14.03 3.21 -8.17
N VAL A 14 13.53 2.93 -9.38
CA VAL A 14 12.21 2.33 -9.58
C VAL A 14 12.17 0.94 -8.97
N VAL A 15 13.21 0.13 -9.20
CA VAL A 15 13.35 -1.21 -8.61
C VAL A 15 13.43 -1.13 -7.09
N LEU A 16 14.14 -0.15 -6.53
CA LEU A 16 14.21 0.06 -5.08
C LEU A 16 12.82 0.33 -4.49
N ILE A 17 11.98 1.14 -5.13
CA ILE A 17 10.60 1.36 -4.66
C ILE A 17 9.76 0.09 -4.81
N ALA A 18 9.77 -0.52 -5.99
CA ALA A 18 8.89 -1.64 -6.32
C ALA A 18 9.24 -2.92 -5.55
N LEU A 19 10.51 -3.32 -5.52
CA LEU A 19 10.96 -4.59 -4.93
C LEU A 19 11.65 -4.44 -3.57
N GLY A 20 12.11 -3.24 -3.22
CA GLY A 20 12.71 -2.97 -1.91
C GLY A 20 11.68 -2.46 -0.90
N LEU A 21 11.25 -1.21 -1.07
CA LEU A 21 10.45 -0.51 -0.07
C LEU A 21 9.00 -1.01 0.02
N THR A 22 8.39 -1.39 -1.10
CA THR A 22 6.99 -1.83 -1.13
C THR A 22 6.77 -3.15 -0.36
N PRO A 23 7.58 -4.21 -0.54
CA PRO A 23 7.48 -5.41 0.27
C PRO A 23 7.75 -5.14 1.76
N ILE A 24 8.73 -4.30 2.09
CA ILE A 24 9.02 -3.90 3.47
C ILE A 24 7.79 -3.22 4.11
N LEU A 25 7.09 -2.36 3.38
CA LEU A 25 5.85 -1.74 3.85
C LEU A 25 4.76 -2.80 4.11
N SER A 26 4.62 -3.79 3.23
CA SER A 26 3.68 -4.90 3.43
C SER A 26 3.98 -5.67 4.72
N PHE A 27 5.24 -6.05 4.93
CA PHE A 27 5.68 -6.70 6.17
C PHE A 27 5.41 -5.84 7.40
N ALA A 28 5.73 -4.54 7.35
CA ALA A 28 5.49 -3.62 8.46
C ALA A 28 4.00 -3.53 8.83
N GLN A 29 3.10 -3.47 7.83
CA GLN A 29 1.65 -3.49 8.08
C GLN A 29 1.16 -4.82 8.65
N GLY A 30 1.72 -5.96 8.21
CA GLY A 30 1.43 -7.27 8.79
C GLY A 30 1.86 -7.41 10.26
N ILE A 31 3.01 -6.82 10.61
CA ILE A 31 3.46 -6.73 12.01
C ILE A 31 2.49 -5.86 12.81
N LEU A 32 2.10 -4.69 12.31
CA LEU A 32 1.13 -3.81 12.98
C LEU A 32 -0.19 -4.52 13.28
N VAL A 33 -0.74 -5.24 12.29
CA VAL A 33 -1.92 -6.09 12.48
C VAL A 33 -1.73 -7.05 13.65
N SER A 34 -0.59 -7.73 13.70
CA SER A 34 -0.27 -8.70 14.74
C SER A 34 -0.15 -8.04 16.12
N THR A 35 0.43 -6.84 16.20
CA THR A 35 0.56 -6.10 17.47
C THR A 35 -0.79 -5.70 18.07
N PHE A 36 -1.79 -5.36 17.24
CA PHE A 36 -3.13 -5.01 17.72
C PHE A 36 -4.02 -6.22 17.99
N ARG A 37 -3.72 -7.38 17.40
CA ARG A 37 -4.56 -8.58 17.52
C ARG A 37 -4.70 -9.09 18.94
N LYS A 38 -3.57 -9.28 19.64
CA LYS A 38 -3.55 -9.86 20.98
C LYS A 38 -4.31 -8.96 21.99
N PRO A 39 -4.08 -7.64 22.04
CA PRO A 39 -4.89 -6.73 22.86
C PRO A 39 -6.38 -6.66 22.46
N ALA A 40 -6.69 -6.85 21.18
CA ALA A 40 -8.08 -6.89 20.69
C ALA A 40 -8.83 -8.18 21.04
N GLY A 41 -8.14 -9.21 21.56
CA GLY A 41 -8.76 -10.48 21.93
C GLY A 41 -9.32 -11.27 20.75
N VAL A 42 -8.82 -11.02 19.52
CA VAL A 42 -9.32 -11.69 18.31
C VAL A 42 -8.57 -13.00 18.09
N ALA A 43 -9.20 -14.11 18.51
CA ALA A 43 -8.68 -15.45 18.30
C ALA A 43 -8.60 -15.81 16.80
N TYR A 44 -7.58 -16.59 16.43
CA TYR A 44 -7.56 -17.27 15.14
C TYR A 44 -8.70 -18.30 15.06
N PRO A 45 -9.35 -18.51 13.90
CA PRO A 45 -9.03 -17.96 12.58
C PRO A 45 -9.74 -16.64 12.23
N ASN A 46 -10.39 -15.96 13.18
CA ASN A 46 -11.15 -14.75 12.88
C ASN A 46 -10.23 -13.64 12.35
N ALA A 47 -10.54 -13.15 11.15
CA ALA A 47 -9.76 -12.10 10.49
C ALA A 47 -10.03 -10.70 11.10
N TYR A 48 -11.24 -10.47 11.59
CA TYR A 48 -11.71 -9.18 12.11
C TYR A 48 -12.37 -9.36 13.47
N ALA A 49 -12.30 -8.31 14.31
CA ALA A 49 -13.12 -8.14 15.49
C ALA A 49 -14.59 -7.89 15.10
N THR A 50 -15.53 -8.36 15.92
CA THR A 50 -16.96 -8.14 15.72
C THR A 50 -17.35 -6.67 15.97
N PRO A 51 -18.51 -6.21 15.45
CA PRO A 51 -19.02 -4.87 15.76
C PRO A 51 -19.17 -4.61 17.26
N GLN A 52 -19.54 -5.63 18.03
CA GLN A 52 -19.66 -5.55 19.49
C GLN A 52 -18.29 -5.35 20.15
N GLN A 53 -17.28 -6.11 19.72
CA GLN A 53 -15.90 -5.96 20.22
C GLN A 53 -15.32 -4.58 19.88
N MET A 54 -15.56 -4.06 18.67
CA MET A 54 -15.10 -2.72 18.29
C MET A 54 -15.75 -1.61 19.12
N LYS A 55 -17.03 -1.77 19.50
CA LYS A 55 -17.72 -0.82 20.40
C LYS A 55 -17.22 -0.89 21.84
N ALA A 56 -16.90 -2.11 22.31
CA ALA A 56 -16.45 -2.34 23.68
C ALA A 56 -14.96 -1.99 23.89
N LEU A 57 -14.11 -2.20 22.88
CA LEU A 57 -12.67 -2.08 22.96
C LEU A 57 -12.12 -1.21 21.81
N PRO A 58 -11.63 0.01 22.10
CA PRO A 58 -11.04 0.88 21.08
C PRO A 58 -9.87 0.22 20.31
N VAL A 59 -9.12 -0.67 20.98
CA VAL A 59 -8.02 -1.40 20.34
C VAL A 59 -8.51 -2.43 19.31
N ALA A 60 -9.71 -2.99 19.49
CA ALA A 60 -10.32 -3.89 18.50
C ALA A 60 -10.75 -3.14 17.23
N TYR A 61 -11.19 -1.88 17.38
CA TYR A 61 -11.42 -1.01 16.23
C TYR A 61 -10.11 -0.73 15.47
N ARG A 62 -9.03 -0.37 16.17
CA ARG A 62 -7.70 -0.17 15.56
C ARG A 62 -7.16 -1.43 14.88
N PHE A 63 -7.40 -2.61 15.47
CA PHE A 63 -7.07 -3.89 14.84
C PHE A 63 -7.77 -4.06 13.49
N ASN A 64 -9.09 -3.81 13.42
CA ASN A 64 -9.82 -3.89 12.15
C ASN A 64 -9.34 -2.86 11.12
N CYS A 65 -9.00 -1.65 11.55
CA CYS A 65 -8.39 -0.64 10.68
C CYS A 65 -7.03 -1.10 10.15
N ALA A 66 -6.15 -1.65 10.99
CA ALA A 66 -4.86 -2.19 10.56
C ALA A 66 -5.04 -3.34 9.55
N GLN A 67 -5.97 -4.27 9.83
CA GLN A 67 -6.33 -5.36 8.93
C GLN A 67 -6.79 -4.85 7.57
N ARG A 68 -7.74 -3.91 7.54
CA ARG A 68 -8.27 -3.41 6.29
C ARG A 68 -7.25 -2.58 5.51
N ALA A 69 -6.39 -1.82 6.18
CA ALA A 69 -5.27 -1.12 5.52
C ALA A 69 -4.31 -2.12 4.85
N HIS A 70 -3.90 -3.16 5.58
CA HIS A 70 -3.00 -4.19 5.06
C HIS A 70 -3.62 -4.98 3.90
N ALA A 71 -4.87 -5.41 4.03
CA ALA A 71 -5.61 -6.06 2.96
C ALA A 71 -5.69 -5.17 1.71
N ASN A 72 -5.98 -3.88 1.87
CA ASN A 72 -6.05 -2.97 0.74
C ASN A 72 -4.71 -2.74 0.05
N LEU A 73 -3.60 -2.76 0.80
CA LEU A 73 -2.27 -2.77 0.22
C LEU A 73 -2.05 -4.06 -0.57
N LEU A 74 -2.32 -5.23 0.00
CA LEU A 74 -2.15 -6.52 -0.67
C LEU A 74 -2.98 -6.66 -1.95
N GLU A 75 -4.20 -6.12 -1.97
CA GLU A 75 -5.08 -6.08 -3.16
C GLU A 75 -4.47 -5.32 -4.34
N ASN A 76 -3.62 -4.32 -4.08
CA ASN A 76 -3.14 -3.39 -5.11
C ASN A 76 -1.64 -3.46 -5.37
N MET A 77 -0.88 -3.93 -4.38
CA MET A 77 0.58 -3.97 -4.37
C MET A 77 1.14 -4.71 -5.60
N PRO A 78 0.69 -5.94 -5.94
CA PRO A 78 1.26 -6.66 -7.08
C PRO A 78 1.10 -5.90 -8.39
N GLN A 79 -0.09 -5.37 -8.66
CA GLN A 79 -0.36 -4.59 -9.88
C GLN A 79 0.49 -3.33 -9.93
N SER A 80 0.59 -2.56 -8.84
CA SER A 80 1.41 -1.35 -8.79
C SER A 80 2.90 -1.64 -9.01
N MET A 81 3.43 -2.70 -8.38
CA MET A 81 4.82 -3.12 -8.56
C MET A 81 5.10 -3.50 -10.01
N LEU A 82 4.21 -4.27 -10.64
CA LEU A 82 4.35 -4.67 -12.05
C LEU A 82 4.32 -3.47 -12.99
N CYS A 83 3.38 -2.54 -12.81
CA CYS A 83 3.34 -1.30 -13.58
C CYS A 83 4.63 -0.48 -13.40
N MET A 84 5.18 -0.38 -12.18
CA MET A 84 6.43 0.32 -11.93
C MET A 84 7.61 -0.35 -12.65
N LEU A 85 7.77 -1.66 -12.51
CA LEU A 85 8.86 -2.40 -13.15
C LEU A 85 8.78 -2.30 -14.67
N PHE A 86 7.58 -2.40 -15.24
CA PHE A 86 7.39 -2.28 -16.69
C PHE A 86 7.62 -0.85 -17.18
N CYS A 87 6.90 0.13 -16.64
CA CYS A 87 6.99 1.53 -17.10
C CYS A 87 8.39 2.12 -16.85
N GLY A 88 9.08 1.69 -15.79
CA GLY A 88 10.42 2.17 -15.45
C GLY A 88 11.46 1.87 -16.51
N LEU A 89 11.24 0.86 -17.36
CA LEU A 89 12.11 0.54 -18.50
C LEU A 89 12.01 1.57 -19.64
N PHE A 90 10.93 2.34 -19.71
CA PHE A 90 10.66 3.32 -20.77
C PHE A 90 10.69 4.76 -20.26
N HIS A 91 10.16 4.99 -19.06
CA HIS A 91 10.02 6.30 -18.44
C HIS A 91 10.47 6.30 -16.97
N PRO A 92 11.76 6.00 -16.66
CA PRO A 92 12.25 5.78 -15.30
C PRO A 92 11.96 6.94 -14.36
N ARG A 93 12.13 8.19 -14.82
CA ARG A 93 11.88 9.40 -14.00
C ARG A 93 10.41 9.56 -13.65
N ALA A 94 9.50 9.40 -14.61
CA ALA A 94 8.07 9.52 -14.37
C ALA A 94 7.60 8.42 -13.41
N THR A 95 8.01 7.18 -13.68
CA THR A 95 7.66 6.03 -12.84
C THR A 95 8.20 6.15 -11.42
N LEU A 96 9.41 6.69 -11.24
CA LEU A 96 9.99 6.96 -9.92
C LEU A 96 9.09 7.88 -9.08
N TRP A 97 8.67 9.02 -9.63
CA TRP A 97 7.82 9.97 -8.91
C TRP A 97 6.44 9.40 -8.63
N LEU A 98 5.80 8.77 -9.61
CA LEU A 98 4.48 8.16 -9.44
C LEU A 98 4.51 7.02 -8.42
N GLY A 99 5.56 6.19 -8.46
CA GLY A 99 5.80 5.13 -7.48
C GLY A 99 6.05 5.67 -6.07
N GLY A 100 6.79 6.77 -5.97
CA GLY A 100 7.02 7.49 -4.71
C GLY A 100 5.72 8.06 -4.11
N ILE A 101 4.90 8.73 -4.92
CA ILE A 101 3.58 9.24 -4.51
C ILE A 101 2.69 8.10 -4.03
N TRP A 102 2.67 6.99 -4.79
CA TRP A 102 1.90 5.81 -4.42
C TRP A 102 2.37 5.23 -3.08
N LEU A 103 3.67 5.00 -2.90
CA LEU A 103 4.24 4.41 -1.69
C LEU A 103 3.99 5.29 -0.45
N LEU A 104 4.28 6.60 -0.54
CA LEU A 104 4.01 7.54 0.54
C LEU A 104 2.52 7.62 0.86
N GLY A 105 1.67 7.65 -0.16
CA GLY A 105 0.21 7.62 0.03
C GLY A 105 -0.25 6.35 0.75
N ARG A 106 0.34 5.18 0.46
CA ARG A 106 0.04 3.92 1.17
C ARG A 106 0.48 3.94 2.64
N ILE A 107 1.62 4.56 2.95
CA ILE A 107 2.08 4.76 4.33
C ILE A 107 1.09 5.67 5.09
N LEU A 108 0.76 6.82 4.50
CA LEU A 108 -0.17 7.79 5.09
C LEU A 108 -1.59 7.22 5.22
N TYR A 109 -2.03 6.38 4.27
CA TYR A 109 -3.31 5.71 4.31
C TYR A 109 -3.39 4.78 5.52
N ALA A 110 -2.40 3.90 5.70
CA ALA A 110 -2.37 2.99 6.83
C ALA A 110 -2.25 3.74 8.16
N TYR A 111 -1.38 4.77 8.23
CA TYR A 111 -1.22 5.59 9.41
C TYR A 111 -2.54 6.29 9.80
N GLY A 112 -3.16 6.99 8.86
CA GLY A 112 -4.42 7.69 9.08
C GLY A 112 -5.55 6.74 9.45
N TYR A 113 -5.58 5.55 8.85
CA TYR A 113 -6.60 4.56 9.17
C TYR A 113 -6.43 3.95 10.56
N VAL A 114 -5.20 3.65 11.00
CA VAL A 114 -4.93 3.04 12.31
C VAL A 114 -4.99 4.06 13.45
N TYR A 115 -4.37 5.23 13.27
CA TYR A 115 -4.16 6.21 14.33
C TYR A 115 -5.14 7.39 14.29
N GLY A 116 -5.64 7.77 13.10
CA GLY A 116 -6.68 8.80 12.96
C GLY A 116 -8.06 8.32 13.46
N SER A 117 -8.19 7.02 13.70
CA SER A 117 -9.39 6.34 14.21
C SER A 117 -9.86 6.79 15.60
N GLY A 118 -9.02 7.47 16.38
CA GLY A 118 -9.40 8.00 17.71
C GLY A 118 -10.17 9.33 17.68
N GLN A 119 -10.19 10.04 16.55
CA GLN A 119 -10.84 11.35 16.40
C GLN A 119 -12.22 11.28 15.74
N ASP A 120 -12.60 10.11 15.21
CA ASP A 120 -13.88 9.90 14.57
C ASP A 120 -14.81 9.30 15.64
N GLU A 121 -15.55 10.15 16.36
CA GLU A 121 -16.53 9.76 17.42
C GLU A 121 -17.56 8.70 16.95
N GLN A 122 -17.58 8.38 15.65
CA GLN A 122 -18.49 7.45 14.99
C GLN A 122 -17.81 6.24 14.35
N GLY A 123 -16.48 6.08 14.44
CA GLY A 123 -15.78 4.89 13.93
C GLY A 123 -15.99 4.63 12.43
N LYS A 124 -16.10 5.68 11.60
CA LYS A 124 -16.36 5.56 10.15
C LYS A 124 -15.07 5.45 9.32
N GLY A 125 -13.91 5.45 9.97
CA GLY A 125 -12.62 5.27 9.32
C GLY A 125 -12.23 6.45 8.42
N LYS A 126 -12.71 7.67 8.72
CA LYS A 126 -12.42 8.87 7.92
C LYS A 126 -10.93 9.16 7.81
N GLY A 127 -10.12 8.80 8.81
CA GLY A 127 -8.67 9.00 8.79
C GLY A 127 -7.95 8.39 7.58
N ARG A 128 -8.56 7.44 6.85
CA ARG A 128 -7.99 6.90 5.60
C ARG A 128 -7.80 7.95 4.50
N THR A 129 -8.55 9.05 4.53
CA THR A 129 -8.49 10.07 3.49
C THR A 129 -7.15 10.79 3.44
N ILE A 130 -6.40 10.80 4.55
CA ILE A 130 -5.05 11.39 4.63
C ILE A 130 -4.12 10.81 3.55
N GLY A 131 -4.21 9.50 3.29
CA GLY A 131 -3.43 8.84 2.26
C GLY A 131 -4.10 8.75 0.89
N GLY A 132 -5.27 9.35 0.69
CA GLY A 132 -6.08 9.16 -0.52
C GLY A 132 -5.37 9.48 -1.84
N ALA A 133 -4.30 10.30 -1.80
CA ALA A 133 -3.44 10.60 -2.93
C ALA A 133 -2.77 9.37 -3.57
N PHE A 134 -2.69 8.21 -2.89
CA PHE A 134 -2.16 6.99 -3.50
C PHE A 134 -2.96 6.59 -4.76
N TRP A 135 -4.26 6.90 -4.84
CA TRP A 135 -5.09 6.61 -6.01
C TRP A 135 -4.63 7.38 -7.24
N ILE A 136 -4.20 8.63 -7.06
CA ILE A 136 -3.66 9.45 -8.15
C ILE A 136 -2.39 8.80 -8.70
N GLY A 137 -1.47 8.40 -7.82
CA GLY A 137 -0.26 7.67 -8.22
C GLY A 137 -0.57 6.33 -8.90
N GLN A 138 -1.55 5.59 -8.37
CA GLN A 138 -1.97 4.29 -8.93
C GLN A 138 -2.55 4.44 -10.33
N PHE A 139 -3.53 5.33 -10.52
CA PHE A 139 -4.16 5.52 -11.83
C PHE A 139 -3.22 6.13 -12.85
N ALA A 140 -2.32 7.02 -12.43
CA ALA A 140 -1.28 7.55 -13.30
C ALA A 140 -0.30 6.45 -13.76
N LEU A 141 0.10 5.52 -12.88
CA LEU A 141 0.93 4.36 -13.25
C LEU A 141 0.21 3.43 -14.23
N ILE A 142 -1.09 3.18 -14.02
CA ILE A 142 -1.90 2.37 -14.93
C ILE A 142 -1.99 3.06 -16.30
N GLY A 143 -2.28 4.36 -16.34
CA GLY A 143 -2.35 5.15 -17.57
C GLY A 143 -1.01 5.16 -18.32
N LEU A 144 0.10 5.35 -17.61
CA LEU A 144 1.44 5.26 -18.19
C LEU A 144 1.72 3.86 -18.74
N SER A 145 1.29 2.81 -18.05
CA SER A 145 1.44 1.43 -18.50
C SER A 145 0.66 1.16 -19.78
N ILE A 146 -0.56 1.70 -19.90
CA ILE A 146 -1.37 1.59 -21.11
C ILE A 146 -0.70 2.36 -22.26
N TYR A 147 -0.23 3.58 -22.01
CA TYR A 147 0.48 4.38 -23.01
C TYR A 147 1.71 3.65 -23.57
N VAL A 148 2.55 3.10 -22.69
CA VAL A 148 3.71 2.31 -23.08
C VAL A 148 3.29 1.06 -23.86
N ALA A 149 2.30 0.31 -23.37
CA ALA A 149 1.83 -0.91 -24.04
C ALA A 149 1.29 -0.63 -25.46
N MET A 150 0.56 0.48 -25.65
CA MET A 150 0.07 0.91 -26.96
C MET A 150 1.21 1.28 -27.91
N GLY A 151 2.31 1.84 -27.41
CA GLY A 151 3.49 2.16 -28.21
C GLY A 151 4.32 0.93 -28.62
N LEU A 152 4.01 -0.26 -28.07
CA LEU A 152 4.65 -1.53 -28.45
C LEU A 152 3.85 -2.33 -29.49
N LEU A 153 2.64 -1.89 -29.83
CA LEU A 153 1.82 -2.45 -30.92
C LEU A 153 2.25 -1.86 -32.27
#